data_AF-A0A7V9QFA9-F1
#
_entry.id   AF-A0A7V9QFA9-F1
#
_cell.length_a   1.000
_cell.length_b   1.000
_cell.length_c   1.000
_cell.angle_alpha   90.00
_cell.angle_beta   90.00
_cell.angle_gamma   90.00
#
_symmetry.space_group_name_H-M   'P 1'
#
loop_
_entity.id
_entity.type
_entity.pdbx_description
1 polymer ?
#
loop_
_entity_poly.entity_id
_entity_poly.type
_entity_poly.pdbx_seq_one_letter_code
_entity_poly.pdbx_strand_id
1 'polypeptide(L)'
;MRRTLLLTFLLLPLLSAPATPFTAVELCDASPVRGAVEANACCKVCSTGKACGDSCISRGKNCNKGRGCACNAGESHAPSAQAAPSSGTRSSATPQRSSSGAAAAAPAARASAPLGTAVCTIASVSDGDTVVCEGGERVRLLLIDTPEMSQRPFGLQAKLALEALLPVRTRAPIELDVQERDRYGRVLAYVYAPDGRMANEEMARKGYAVSLTYPPNVKHVERIRAAVEEARASRRGLWSTRAFECSPQDHRAGRCRR
;
A
#
# COMPACT_ATOMS: atom_id res chain seq x y z
N MET A 1 -57.82 -63.17 -14.21
CA MET A 1 -57.02 -62.46 -13.18
C MET A 1 -56.46 -61.18 -13.78
N ARG A 2 -56.44 -60.08 -13.00
CA ARG A 2 -55.96 -58.70 -13.28
C ARG A 2 -57.03 -57.79 -13.92
N ARG A 3 -57.82 -57.07 -13.10
CA ARG A 3 -57.57 -55.85 -12.28
C ARG A 3 -57.87 -54.57 -13.05
N THR A 4 -59.10 -54.11 -12.86
CA THR A 4 -59.65 -52.77 -13.07
C THR A 4 -58.85 -51.73 -12.29
N LEU A 5 -58.39 -50.67 -12.96
CA LEU A 5 -58.04 -49.39 -12.33
C LEU A 5 -58.65 -48.29 -13.21
N LEU A 6 -59.75 -47.69 -12.75
CA LEU A 6 -60.33 -46.50 -13.36
C LEU A 6 -60.22 -45.33 -12.37
N LEU A 7 -59.58 -44.27 -12.87
CA LEU A 7 -59.73 -42.84 -12.58
C LEU A 7 -60.55 -42.44 -11.34
N THR A 8 -59.88 -41.77 -10.39
CA THR A 8 -60.49 -40.75 -9.52
C THR A 8 -59.76 -39.43 -9.68
N PHE A 9 -60.40 -38.51 -10.40
CA PHE A 9 -60.07 -37.09 -10.47
C PHE A 9 -60.37 -36.44 -9.11
N LEU A 10 -59.34 -35.97 -8.41
CA LEU A 10 -59.49 -35.10 -7.25
C LEU A 10 -59.32 -33.65 -7.69
N LEU A 11 -60.44 -32.92 -7.74
CA LEU A 11 -60.48 -31.46 -7.77
C LEU A 11 -59.93 -30.92 -6.44
N LEU A 12 -58.92 -30.05 -6.50
CA LEU A 12 -58.57 -29.15 -5.40
C LEU A 12 -58.99 -27.71 -5.77
N PRO A 13 -59.71 -26.99 -4.90
CA PRO A 13 -60.05 -25.60 -5.14
C PRO A 13 -58.85 -24.68 -4.81
N LEU A 14 -58.63 -23.70 -5.68
CA LEU A 14 -57.71 -22.58 -5.50
C LEU A 14 -58.17 -21.71 -4.32
N LEU A 15 -57.37 -21.69 -3.25
CA LEU A 15 -57.51 -20.72 -2.17
C LEU A 15 -56.86 -19.39 -2.58
N SER A 16 -57.70 -18.39 -2.77
CA SER A 16 -57.34 -16.99 -2.93
C SER A 16 -56.89 -16.40 -1.59
N ALA A 17 -55.72 -15.75 -1.55
CA ALA A 17 -55.24 -14.98 -0.41
C ALA A 17 -55.35 -13.47 -0.71
N PRO A 18 -55.88 -12.64 0.22
CA PRO A 18 -55.97 -11.20 0.02
C PRO A 18 -54.64 -10.49 0.31
N ALA A 19 -54.33 -9.50 -0.54
CA ALA A 19 -53.24 -8.56 -0.38
C ALA A 19 -53.49 -7.62 0.82
N THR A 20 -52.48 -7.46 1.67
CA THR A 20 -52.44 -6.42 2.70
C THR A 20 -51.89 -5.11 2.11
N PRO A 21 -52.49 -3.94 2.42
CA PRO A 21 -51.89 -2.66 2.05
C PRO A 21 -50.83 -2.27 3.09
N PHE A 22 -49.58 -2.19 2.65
CA PHE A 22 -48.55 -1.51 3.42
C PHE A 22 -48.81 0.00 3.34
N THR A 23 -49.11 0.58 4.49
CA THR A 23 -49.27 2.00 4.72
C THR A 23 -47.97 2.74 4.42
N ALA A 24 -48.11 3.81 3.62
CA ALA A 24 -47.10 4.82 3.43
C ALA A 24 -46.86 5.57 4.75
N VAL A 25 -45.59 5.73 5.12
CA VAL A 25 -45.15 6.78 6.04
C VAL A 25 -44.14 7.64 5.28
N GLU A 26 -44.70 8.73 4.74
CA GLU A 26 -44.25 10.10 4.84
C GLU A 26 -42.74 10.41 4.99
N LEU A 27 -42.22 10.96 3.89
CA LEU A 27 -41.45 12.20 3.75
C LEU A 27 -40.47 12.63 4.86
N CYS A 28 -39.21 12.65 4.44
CA CYS A 28 -38.35 13.85 4.37
C CYS A 28 -38.43 14.85 5.54
N ASP A 29 -37.42 14.81 6.41
CA ASP A 29 -36.85 16.06 6.90
C ASP A 29 -35.34 16.07 6.63
N ALA A 30 -35.01 16.79 5.56
CA ALA A 30 -33.67 17.25 5.28
C ALA A 30 -33.56 18.65 5.87
N SER A 31 -32.67 18.83 6.85
CA SER A 31 -32.06 20.13 7.05
C SER A 31 -30.54 20.05 7.17
N PRO A 32 -29.83 20.86 6.35
CA PRO A 32 -28.37 20.89 6.29
C PRO A 32 -27.84 21.93 7.27
N VAL A 33 -26.80 21.58 8.03
CA VAL A 33 -25.90 22.61 8.56
C VAL A 33 -24.48 22.33 8.11
N ARG A 34 -24.17 23.08 7.06
CA ARG A 34 -22.90 23.38 6.43
C ARG A 34 -21.77 23.49 7.45
N GLY A 35 -20.89 22.50 7.47
CA GLY A 35 -19.51 22.66 7.90
C GLY A 35 -18.66 22.90 6.66
N ALA A 36 -18.45 24.16 6.28
CA ALA A 36 -17.43 24.51 5.31
C ALA A 36 -16.07 24.10 5.90
N VAL A 37 -15.51 23.00 5.40
CA VAL A 37 -14.14 22.58 5.74
C VAL A 37 -13.21 23.60 5.10
N GLU A 38 -12.50 24.37 5.93
CA GLU A 38 -11.53 25.38 5.50
C GLU A 38 -10.51 24.79 4.53
N ALA A 39 -10.52 25.26 3.28
CA ALA A 39 -9.54 24.91 2.25
C ALA A 39 -8.12 25.49 2.50
N ASN A 40 -7.85 25.98 3.72
CA ASN A 40 -6.62 26.69 4.08
C ASN A 40 -5.84 26.05 5.26
N ALA A 41 -6.26 24.86 5.71
CA ALA A 41 -5.57 24.15 6.77
C ALA A 41 -4.35 23.39 6.22
N CYS A 42 -3.20 23.57 6.85
CA CYS A 42 -2.00 22.82 6.51
C CYS A 42 -2.20 21.33 6.82
N CYS A 43 -1.73 20.44 5.94
CA CYS A 43 -1.72 19.01 6.25
C CYS A 43 -0.78 18.68 7.42
N LYS A 44 0.22 19.53 7.65
CA LYS A 44 1.26 19.34 8.67
C LYS A 44 1.87 20.66 9.10
N VAL A 45 1.94 20.90 10.41
CA VAL A 45 2.53 22.12 11.00
C VAL A 45 3.91 21.80 11.59
N CYS A 46 4.92 22.55 11.17
CA CYS A 46 6.31 22.38 11.58
C CYS A 46 6.65 23.34 12.72
N SER A 47 6.60 22.87 13.97
CA SER A 47 6.90 23.67 15.17
C SER A 47 8.39 23.81 15.47
N THR A 48 9.15 22.72 15.32
CA THR A 48 10.60 22.66 15.60
C THR A 48 11.48 22.81 14.37
N GLY A 49 10.88 22.86 13.19
CA GLY A 49 11.56 22.86 11.89
C GLY A 49 11.02 23.96 10.96
N LYS A 50 11.18 23.73 9.65
CA LYS A 50 10.51 24.50 8.61
C LYS A 50 9.84 23.60 7.57
N ALA A 51 8.79 24.09 6.93
CA ALA A 51 8.08 23.38 5.88
C ALA A 51 8.91 23.25 4.59
N CYS A 52 8.80 22.10 3.94
CA CYS A 52 9.39 21.82 2.64
C CYS A 52 8.53 20.82 1.86
N GLY A 53 7.75 21.31 0.89
CA GLY A 53 6.69 20.52 0.26
C GLY A 53 5.66 20.07 1.31
N ASP A 54 5.52 18.75 1.48
CA ASP A 54 4.56 18.12 2.40
C ASP A 54 5.23 17.62 3.70
N SER A 55 6.46 18.05 3.99
CA SER A 55 7.25 17.55 5.10
C SER A 55 7.94 18.66 5.89
N CYS A 56 8.27 18.38 7.14
CA CYS A 56 9.05 19.26 8.00
C CYS A 56 10.53 18.87 7.93
N ILE A 57 11.40 19.85 7.74
CA ILE A 57 12.86 19.68 7.79
C ILE A 57 13.46 20.57 8.88
N SER A 58 14.70 20.32 9.28
CA SER A 58 15.43 21.20 10.22
C SER A 58 15.58 22.61 9.63
N ARG A 59 15.51 23.66 10.47
CA ARG A 59 15.55 25.07 10.02
C ARG A 59 16.75 25.42 9.15
N GLY A 60 17.91 24.81 9.41
CA GLY A 60 19.16 25.04 8.66
C GLY A 60 19.32 24.28 7.33
N LYS A 61 18.36 23.43 6.92
CA LYS A 61 18.44 22.68 5.65
C LYS A 61 17.80 23.45 4.50
N ASN A 62 18.36 23.42 3.30
CA ASN A 62 17.73 24.05 2.14
C ASN A 62 16.56 23.18 1.62
N CYS A 63 15.44 23.81 1.29
CA CYS A 63 14.32 23.12 0.68
C CYS A 63 14.42 23.25 -0.84
N ASN A 64 14.54 22.11 -1.52
CA ASN A 64 14.55 22.04 -2.99
C ASN A 64 13.19 21.60 -3.57
N LYS A 65 12.15 21.52 -2.73
CA LYS A 65 10.78 21.21 -3.14
C LYS A 65 9.97 22.50 -3.26
N GLY A 66 9.02 22.52 -4.20
CA GLY A 66 8.03 23.58 -4.28
C GLY A 66 7.14 23.66 -3.05
N ARG A 67 6.29 24.69 -2.97
CA ARG A 67 5.30 24.82 -1.90
C ARG A 67 4.39 23.58 -1.91
N GLY A 68 4.25 22.94 -0.75
CA GLY A 68 3.33 21.82 -0.56
C GLY A 68 2.40 22.10 0.62
N CYS A 69 1.83 21.05 1.20
CA CYS A 69 0.80 21.18 2.21
C CYS A 69 1.32 21.42 3.64
N ALA A 70 2.64 21.28 3.88
CA ALA A 70 3.23 21.60 5.17
C ALA A 70 3.42 23.10 5.34
N CYS A 71 3.26 23.61 6.57
CA CYS A 71 3.48 25.02 6.92
C CYS A 71 4.28 25.17 8.21
N ASN A 72 4.89 26.33 8.41
CA ASN A 72 5.56 26.64 9.67
C ASN A 72 4.52 26.93 10.75
N ALA A 73 4.87 26.70 12.02
CA ALA A 73 3.99 27.06 13.13
C ALA A 73 3.68 28.57 13.11
N GLY A 74 2.40 28.90 12.98
CA GLY A 74 1.90 30.29 12.90
C GLY A 74 1.55 30.76 11.49
N GLU A 75 1.81 29.97 10.44
CA GLU A 75 1.42 30.31 9.07
C GLU A 75 0.24 29.43 8.61
N SER A 76 -0.90 30.04 8.26
CA SER A 76 -1.96 29.41 7.47
C SER A 76 -1.82 29.83 6.00
N HIS A 77 -2.31 29.01 5.06
CA HIS A 77 -2.22 29.33 3.63
C HIS A 77 -3.12 30.54 3.30
N ALA A 78 -2.58 31.75 3.42
CA ALA A 78 -3.12 32.92 2.72
C ALA A 78 -2.73 32.83 1.23
N PRO A 79 -3.62 33.20 0.29
CA PRO A 79 -3.29 33.20 -1.12
C PRO A 79 -2.45 34.44 -1.41
N SER A 80 -1.25 34.27 -1.92
CA SER A 80 -0.62 35.30 -2.73
C SER A 80 0.33 34.72 -3.76
N ALA A 81 0.23 35.34 -4.92
CA ALA A 81 0.75 34.95 -6.21
C ALA A 81 2.18 35.47 -6.44
N GLN A 82 2.90 34.79 -7.35
CA GLN A 82 4.09 35.26 -8.09
C GLN A 82 5.34 35.53 -7.21
N ALA A 83 6.61 35.37 -7.61
CA ALA A 83 7.26 35.24 -8.90
C ALA A 83 8.61 34.48 -8.73
N ALA A 84 9.25 34.16 -9.86
CA ALA A 84 10.50 33.42 -10.01
C ALA A 84 11.79 34.28 -9.73
N PRO A 85 12.97 33.97 -10.30
CA PRO A 85 14.12 33.35 -9.61
C PRO A 85 15.30 34.33 -9.41
N SER A 86 16.29 33.94 -8.60
CA SER A 86 17.63 34.55 -8.71
C SER A 86 18.75 33.55 -8.46
N SER A 87 19.71 33.67 -9.38
CA SER A 87 21.01 33.03 -9.50
C SER A 87 21.97 33.50 -8.40
N GLY A 88 22.95 32.64 -8.08
CA GLY A 88 24.01 32.97 -7.13
C GLY A 88 25.21 32.04 -7.24
N THR A 89 26.12 32.38 -8.14
CA THR A 89 27.47 31.84 -8.33
C THR A 89 28.35 32.05 -7.09
N ARG A 90 29.22 31.08 -6.74
CA ARG A 90 30.67 31.32 -6.50
C ARG A 90 31.46 30.05 -6.16
N SER A 91 32.66 30.05 -6.73
CA SER A 91 33.71 29.03 -6.71
C SER A 91 34.44 28.85 -5.38
N SER A 92 35.22 27.76 -5.37
CA SER A 92 36.57 27.58 -4.80
C SER A 92 36.70 27.52 -3.27
N ALA A 93 37.16 26.39 -2.72
CA ALA A 93 38.57 26.02 -2.65
C ALA A 93 38.77 24.75 -1.78
N THR A 94 39.68 23.88 -2.22
CA THR A 94 40.28 22.75 -1.47
C THR A 94 41.26 23.30 -0.41
N PRO A 95 41.62 22.55 0.66
CA PRO A 95 42.73 21.60 0.54
C PRO A 95 42.55 20.27 1.32
N GLN A 96 43.39 19.31 0.92
CA GLN A 96 43.54 17.95 1.44
C GLN A 96 44.03 17.90 2.90
N ARG A 97 43.66 16.81 3.61
CA ARG A 97 44.65 16.11 4.45
C ARG A 97 44.33 14.61 4.58
N SER A 98 45.38 13.84 4.35
CA SER A 98 45.51 12.40 4.44
C SER A 98 45.62 11.93 5.90
N SER A 99 45.07 10.75 6.20
CA SER A 99 45.70 9.83 7.16
C SER A 99 45.31 8.38 6.87
N SER A 100 46.35 7.61 6.62
CA SER A 100 46.45 6.16 6.48
C SER A 100 46.00 5.39 7.72
N GLY A 101 45.41 4.21 7.49
CA GLY A 101 45.26 3.16 8.49
C GLY A 101 45.00 1.81 7.82
N ALA A 102 46.04 1.01 7.69
CA ALA A 102 45.99 -0.38 7.23
C ALA A 102 45.51 -1.29 8.37
N ALA A 103 44.68 -2.31 8.06
CA ALA A 103 45.04 -3.71 8.27
C ALA A 103 43.85 -4.66 8.07
N ALA A 104 44.23 -5.88 7.69
CA ALA A 104 43.55 -7.16 7.86
C ALA A 104 42.63 -7.63 6.71
N ALA A 105 43.26 -8.40 5.83
CA ALA A 105 42.65 -9.32 4.89
C ALA A 105 41.80 -10.38 5.63
N ALA A 106 40.53 -10.48 5.23
CA ALA A 106 39.65 -11.60 5.52
C ALA A 106 39.63 -12.56 4.30
N PRO A 107 39.45 -13.88 4.49
CA PRO A 107 39.67 -14.87 3.45
C PRO A 107 38.61 -14.81 2.35
N ALA A 108 39.03 -15.24 1.16
CA ALA A 108 38.30 -15.24 -0.10
C ALA A 108 36.83 -15.67 0.04
N ALA A 109 35.93 -14.71 -0.20
CA ALA A 109 34.55 -15.01 -0.53
C ALA A 109 34.54 -15.88 -1.78
N ARG A 110 33.99 -17.09 -1.66
CA ARG A 110 33.65 -17.94 -2.81
C ARG A 110 32.85 -17.08 -3.79
N ALA A 111 33.30 -17.06 -5.04
CA ALA A 111 32.62 -16.37 -6.12
C ALA A 111 31.15 -16.80 -6.15
N SER A 112 30.26 -15.85 -5.83
CA SER A 112 28.81 -16.06 -5.90
C SER A 112 28.43 -16.30 -7.36
N ALA A 113 27.72 -17.40 -7.59
CA ALA A 113 27.05 -17.70 -8.85
C ALA A 113 26.28 -16.47 -9.38
N PRO A 114 26.06 -16.35 -10.71
CA PRO A 114 25.41 -15.18 -11.28
C PRO A 114 24.07 -14.93 -10.60
N LEU A 115 23.71 -13.64 -10.45
CA LEU A 115 22.42 -13.13 -10.00
C LEU A 115 21.30 -13.62 -10.92
N GLY A 116 21.01 -14.92 -10.85
CA GLY A 116 19.92 -15.57 -11.53
C GLY A 116 18.65 -15.28 -10.76
N THR A 117 17.60 -14.89 -11.48
CA THR A 117 16.24 -14.83 -10.95
C THR A 117 15.92 -16.15 -10.26
N ALA A 118 15.90 -16.16 -8.93
CA ALA A 118 15.47 -17.33 -8.17
C ALA A 118 13.98 -17.56 -8.41
N VAL A 119 13.50 -18.78 -8.22
CA VAL A 119 12.08 -19.11 -8.43
C VAL A 119 11.49 -19.64 -7.15
N CYS A 120 10.39 -19.02 -6.71
CA CYS A 120 9.56 -19.46 -5.60
C CYS A 120 8.36 -20.23 -6.17
N THR A 121 8.27 -21.55 -5.93
CA THR A 121 7.00 -22.26 -6.15
C THR A 121 6.07 -21.95 -4.98
N ILE A 122 4.92 -21.33 -5.22
CA ILE A 122 4.03 -20.85 -4.14
C ILE A 122 3.41 -22.04 -3.41
N ALA A 123 3.72 -22.21 -2.11
CA ALA A 123 3.07 -23.18 -1.25
C ALA A 123 1.84 -22.59 -0.55
N SER A 124 1.94 -21.34 -0.09
CA SER A 124 0.83 -20.60 0.52
C SER A 124 1.07 -19.09 0.52
N VAL A 125 0.01 -18.32 0.75
CA VAL A 125 0.06 -16.89 0.99
C VAL A 125 -0.29 -16.63 2.46
N SER A 126 0.62 -15.97 3.19
CA SER A 126 0.47 -15.72 4.62
C SER A 126 -0.47 -14.54 4.88
N ASP A 127 -0.18 -13.41 4.23
CA ASP A 127 -0.89 -12.13 4.34
C ASP A 127 -0.76 -11.37 2.99
N GLY A 128 -1.09 -10.08 2.96
CA GLY A 128 -1.10 -9.28 1.73
C GLY A 128 0.28 -8.98 1.13
N ASP A 129 1.38 -9.28 1.81
CA ASP A 129 2.74 -9.00 1.33
C ASP A 129 3.77 -10.08 1.68
N THR A 130 3.34 -11.24 2.14
CA THR A 130 4.21 -12.38 2.45
C THR A 130 3.68 -13.66 1.83
N VAL A 131 4.53 -14.32 1.04
CA VAL A 131 4.29 -15.67 0.50
C VAL A 131 5.25 -16.68 1.11
N VAL A 132 4.85 -17.96 1.07
CA VAL A 132 5.68 -19.09 1.49
C VAL A 132 5.93 -19.96 0.26
N CYS A 133 7.20 -20.22 -0.03
CA CYS A 133 7.61 -21.11 -1.10
C CYS A 133 7.55 -22.57 -0.64
N GLU A 134 7.51 -23.51 -1.59
CA GLU A 134 7.85 -24.90 -1.32
C GLU A 134 9.23 -24.99 -0.64
N GLY A 135 9.34 -25.86 0.37
CA GLY A 135 10.52 -25.90 1.25
C GLY A 135 10.44 -24.94 2.46
N GLY A 136 9.38 -24.14 2.58
CA GLY A 136 9.09 -23.33 3.77
C GLY A 136 9.77 -21.96 3.81
N GLU A 137 10.52 -21.60 2.76
CA GLU A 137 11.15 -20.28 2.64
C GLU A 137 10.08 -19.18 2.58
N ARG A 138 10.23 -18.13 3.39
CA ARG A 138 9.27 -17.03 3.47
C ARG A 138 9.79 -15.84 2.69
N VAL A 139 9.00 -15.34 1.75
CA VAL A 139 9.35 -14.19 0.92
C VAL A 139 8.44 -13.02 1.30
N ARG A 140 9.06 -11.92 1.77
CA ARG A 140 8.41 -10.63 2.01
C ARG A 140 8.56 -9.76 0.77
N LEU A 141 7.44 -9.32 0.23
CA LEU A 141 7.39 -8.44 -0.92
C LEU A 141 7.99 -7.08 -0.53
N LEU A 142 9.03 -6.68 -1.26
CA LEU A 142 9.70 -5.39 -1.11
C LEU A 142 8.81 -4.20 -1.50
N LEU A 143 9.11 -3.06 -0.88
CA LEU A 143 8.55 -1.73 -1.19
C LEU A 143 7.06 -1.53 -0.93
N ILE A 144 6.34 -2.54 -0.46
CA ILE A 144 4.91 -2.47 -0.15
C ILE A 144 4.63 -2.86 1.30
N ASP A 145 3.56 -2.31 1.86
CA ASP A 145 3.03 -2.66 3.18
C ASP A 145 1.52 -2.80 3.09
N THR A 146 1.02 -3.97 3.47
CA THR A 146 -0.41 -4.28 3.44
C THR A 146 -1.02 -4.20 4.83
N PRO A 147 -2.34 -3.95 4.94
CA PRO A 147 -3.03 -4.03 6.22
C PRO A 147 -2.85 -5.41 6.84
N GLU A 148 -2.65 -5.42 8.16
CA GLU A 148 -2.54 -6.66 8.92
C GLU A 148 -3.84 -7.46 8.82
N MET A 149 -3.78 -8.79 8.98
CA MET A 149 -4.98 -9.65 8.96
C MET A 149 -6.05 -9.23 10.00
N SER A 150 -5.64 -8.55 11.07
CA SER A 150 -6.54 -7.99 12.09
C SER A 150 -7.22 -6.68 11.67
N GLN A 151 -6.72 -5.98 10.64
CA GLN A 151 -7.33 -4.78 10.05
C GLN A 151 -8.44 -5.17 9.08
N ARG A 152 -9.61 -5.52 9.61
CA ARG A 152 -10.76 -5.94 8.81
C ARG A 152 -11.45 -4.73 8.14
N PRO A 153 -11.94 -4.87 6.89
CA PRO A 153 -11.84 -6.05 6.03
C PRO A 153 -10.54 -6.12 5.21
N PHE A 154 -9.72 -5.06 5.24
CA PHE A 154 -8.67 -4.81 4.25
C PHE A 154 -7.52 -5.82 4.26
N GLY A 155 -7.13 -6.36 5.42
CA GLY A 155 -6.08 -7.37 5.48
C GLY A 155 -6.45 -8.66 4.74
N LEU A 156 -7.70 -9.12 4.92
CA LEU A 156 -8.21 -10.28 4.19
C LEU A 156 -8.31 -9.99 2.68
N GLN A 157 -8.76 -8.79 2.30
CA GLN A 157 -8.83 -8.40 0.89
C GLN A 157 -7.45 -8.38 0.23
N ALA A 158 -6.42 -7.87 0.93
CA ALA A 158 -5.05 -7.87 0.42
C ALA A 158 -4.51 -9.30 0.27
N LYS A 159 -4.72 -10.18 1.25
CA LYS A 159 -4.34 -11.59 1.15
C LYS A 159 -4.97 -12.26 -0.07
N LEU A 160 -6.29 -12.14 -0.24
CA LEU A 160 -7.02 -12.74 -1.37
C LEU A 160 -6.55 -12.18 -2.72
N ALA A 161 -6.22 -10.90 -2.78
CA ALA A 161 -5.67 -10.28 -3.99
C ALA A 161 -4.28 -10.84 -4.34
N LEU A 162 -3.43 -11.08 -3.34
CA LEU A 162 -2.13 -11.69 -3.56
C LEU A 162 -2.26 -13.17 -3.98
N GLU A 163 -3.18 -13.92 -3.37
CA GLU A 163 -3.51 -15.30 -3.77
C GLU A 163 -3.99 -15.38 -5.23
N ALA A 164 -4.77 -14.39 -5.69
CA ALA A 164 -5.22 -14.33 -7.07
C ALA A 164 -4.09 -14.01 -8.06
N LEU A 165 -3.09 -13.22 -7.65
CA LEU A 165 -1.91 -12.92 -8.46
C LEU A 165 -0.89 -14.06 -8.47
N LEU A 166 -0.76 -14.77 -7.35
CA LEU A 166 0.22 -15.83 -7.11
C LEU A 166 -0.50 -17.10 -6.62
N PRO A 167 -1.20 -17.83 -7.49
CA PRO A 167 -1.91 -19.04 -7.09
C PRO A 167 -0.96 -20.11 -6.57
N VAL A 168 -1.43 -20.94 -5.63
CA VAL A 168 -0.66 -22.05 -5.08
C VAL A 168 -0.22 -23.02 -6.18
N ARG A 169 0.98 -23.58 -6.05
CA ARG A 169 1.71 -24.42 -7.01
C ARG A 169 2.14 -23.72 -8.30
N THR A 170 2.07 -22.39 -8.37
CA THR A 170 2.64 -21.66 -9.50
C THR A 170 4.09 -21.28 -9.23
N ARG A 171 4.90 -21.22 -10.29
CA ARG A 171 6.28 -20.76 -10.22
C ARG A 171 6.31 -19.23 -10.33
N ALA A 172 6.74 -18.57 -9.28
CA ALA A 172 6.88 -17.12 -9.22
C ALA A 172 8.38 -16.77 -9.25
N PRO A 173 8.89 -16.21 -10.36
CA PRO A 173 10.24 -15.64 -10.38
C PRO A 173 10.36 -14.55 -9.31
N ILE A 174 11.50 -14.52 -8.62
CA ILE A 174 11.81 -13.50 -7.63
C ILE A 174 13.11 -12.79 -7.99
N GLU A 175 13.11 -11.48 -7.79
CA GLU A 175 14.25 -10.60 -7.99
C GLU A 175 14.64 -9.99 -6.64
N LEU A 176 15.91 -10.16 -6.28
CA LEU A 176 16.49 -9.58 -5.07
C LEU A 176 16.98 -8.16 -5.32
N ASP A 177 17.19 -7.45 -4.22
CA ASP A 177 17.85 -6.15 -4.18
C ASP A 177 19.10 -6.25 -3.27
N VAL A 178 19.75 -5.13 -2.95
CA VAL A 178 21.03 -5.08 -2.22
C VAL A 178 21.03 -5.91 -0.93
N GLN A 179 19.95 -5.84 -0.15
CA GLN A 179 19.76 -6.64 1.06
C GLN A 179 18.74 -7.75 0.78
N GLU A 180 19.22 -8.99 0.82
CA GLU A 180 18.41 -10.16 0.45
C GLU A 180 17.49 -10.67 1.56
N ARG A 181 17.81 -10.41 2.83
CA ARG A 181 17.04 -10.92 3.98
C ARG A 181 16.83 -9.88 5.06
N ASP A 182 15.71 -9.96 5.75
CA ASP A 182 15.43 -9.17 6.95
C ASP A 182 15.92 -9.85 8.24
N ARG A 183 15.78 -9.14 9.37
CA ARG A 183 16.12 -9.64 10.71
C ARG A 183 15.31 -10.85 11.18
N TYR A 184 14.21 -11.17 10.50
CA TYR A 184 13.35 -12.32 10.80
C TYR A 184 13.67 -13.51 9.88
N GLY A 185 14.71 -13.40 9.06
CA GLY A 185 15.16 -14.44 8.14
C GLY A 185 14.33 -14.54 6.86
N ARG A 186 13.36 -13.65 6.63
CA ARG A 186 12.57 -13.69 5.38
C ARG A 186 13.42 -13.19 4.22
N VAL A 187 13.28 -13.82 3.06
CA VAL A 187 13.80 -13.30 1.79
C VAL A 187 13.04 -12.03 1.42
N LEU A 188 13.76 -11.00 0.98
CA LEU A 188 13.24 -9.73 0.52
C LEU A 188 13.30 -9.70 -1.00
N ALA A 189 12.14 -9.65 -1.66
CA ALA A 189 12.12 -9.72 -3.12
C ALA A 189 10.99 -8.92 -3.79
N TYR A 190 11.21 -8.62 -5.07
CA TYR A 190 10.16 -8.34 -6.04
C TYR A 190 9.71 -9.67 -6.63
N VAL A 191 8.41 -9.97 -6.56
CA VAL A 191 7.85 -11.25 -6.96
C VAL A 191 7.06 -11.06 -8.25
N TYR A 192 7.24 -11.95 -9.21
CA TYR A 192 6.58 -11.88 -10.51
C TYR A 192 5.54 -12.99 -10.64
N ALA A 193 4.34 -12.64 -11.11
CA ALA A 193 3.29 -13.57 -11.45
C ALA A 193 3.65 -14.34 -12.74
N PRO A 194 2.98 -15.49 -13.02
CA PRO A 194 3.25 -16.28 -14.22
C PRO A 194 3.09 -15.52 -15.55
N ASP A 195 2.29 -14.46 -15.57
CA ASP A 195 2.09 -13.57 -16.71
C ASP A 195 3.13 -12.45 -16.83
N GLY A 196 4.16 -12.45 -15.97
CA GLY A 196 5.26 -11.49 -15.97
C GLY A 196 4.98 -10.19 -15.22
N ARG A 197 3.77 -10.00 -14.66
CA ARG A 197 3.48 -8.80 -13.85
C ARG A 197 4.16 -8.88 -12.49
N MET A 198 4.72 -7.75 -12.04
CA MET A 198 5.30 -7.65 -10.69
C MET A 198 4.18 -7.58 -9.65
N ALA A 199 4.02 -8.61 -8.84
CA ALA A 199 2.98 -8.69 -7.82
C ALA A 199 3.02 -7.50 -6.85
N ASN A 200 4.22 -7.03 -6.47
CA ASN A 200 4.39 -5.85 -5.62
C ASN A 200 3.70 -4.61 -6.21
N GLU A 201 3.92 -4.37 -7.51
CA GLU A 201 3.34 -3.25 -8.25
C GLU A 201 1.84 -3.44 -8.44
N GLU A 202 1.38 -4.64 -8.78
CA GLU A 202 -0.05 -4.93 -8.97
C GLU A 202 -0.84 -4.75 -7.66
N MET A 203 -0.28 -5.19 -6.53
CA MET A 203 -0.88 -4.99 -5.21
C MET A 203 -1.00 -3.50 -4.88
N ALA A 204 0.05 -2.71 -5.16
CA ALA A 204 0.02 -1.26 -5.01
C ALA A 204 -1.00 -0.62 -5.95
N ARG A 205 -1.00 -0.98 -7.24
CA ARG A 205 -1.86 -0.41 -8.29
C ARG A 205 -3.33 -0.66 -8.01
N LYS A 206 -3.69 -1.88 -7.59
CA LYS A 206 -5.08 -2.21 -7.21
C LYS A 206 -5.49 -1.63 -5.85
N GLY A 207 -4.53 -1.03 -5.15
CA GLY A 207 -4.71 -0.36 -3.89
C GLY A 207 -4.92 -1.30 -2.73
N TYR A 208 -4.21 -2.43 -2.68
CA TYR A 208 -4.16 -3.31 -1.52
C TYR A 208 -2.97 -3.04 -0.60
N ALA A 209 -2.03 -2.21 -1.05
CA ALA A 209 -0.82 -1.88 -0.30
C ALA A 209 -0.50 -0.38 -0.37
N VAL A 210 0.17 0.12 0.67
CA VAL A 210 0.86 1.41 0.65
C VAL A 210 2.35 1.19 0.34
N SER A 211 3.05 2.25 -0.08
CA SER A 211 4.50 2.18 -0.32
C SER A 211 5.28 2.18 1.00
N LEU A 212 6.26 1.29 1.14
CA LEU A 212 7.16 1.22 2.31
C LEU A 212 8.60 0.98 1.89
N THR A 213 9.44 2.03 1.96
CA THR A 213 10.83 1.98 1.53
C THR A 213 11.78 1.85 2.72
N TYR A 214 12.64 0.83 2.69
CA TYR A 214 13.77 0.68 3.60
C TYR A 214 15.05 0.54 2.78
N PRO A 215 15.95 1.55 2.79
CA PRO A 215 17.27 1.41 2.20
C PRO A 215 18.04 0.23 2.82
N PRO A 216 18.89 -0.48 2.06
CA PRO A 216 19.37 -0.14 0.71
C PRO A 216 18.46 -0.60 -0.44
N ASN A 217 17.33 -1.26 -0.15
CA ASN A 217 16.45 -1.83 -1.17
C ASN A 217 15.55 -0.75 -1.78
N VAL A 218 15.94 -0.21 -2.93
CA VAL A 218 15.28 0.95 -3.55
C VAL A 218 15.06 0.82 -5.06
N LYS A 219 15.39 -0.34 -5.67
CA LYS A 219 15.42 -0.53 -7.13
C LYS A 219 14.14 -0.09 -7.86
N HIS A 220 12.97 -0.32 -7.26
CA HIS A 220 11.67 -0.01 -7.89
C HIS A 220 10.82 1.01 -7.14
N VAL A 221 11.41 1.88 -6.30
CA VAL A 221 10.68 2.85 -5.47
C VAL A 221 9.73 3.72 -6.29
N GLU A 222 10.22 4.34 -7.37
CA GLU A 222 9.38 5.24 -8.17
C GLU A 222 8.25 4.50 -8.89
N ARG A 223 8.49 3.27 -9.33
CA ARG A 223 7.48 2.42 -9.98
C ARG A 223 6.34 2.07 -9.01
N ILE A 224 6.69 1.61 -7.81
CA ILE A 224 5.70 1.27 -6.78
C ILE A 224 4.97 2.52 -6.27
N ARG A 225 5.69 3.64 -6.10
CA ARG A 225 5.07 4.91 -5.70
C ARG A 225 4.05 5.38 -6.73
N ALA A 226 4.39 5.34 -8.02
CA ALA A 226 3.45 5.70 -9.08
C ALA A 226 2.20 4.82 -9.06
N ALA A 227 2.34 3.51 -8.84
CA ALA A 227 1.21 2.58 -8.71
C ALA A 227 0.29 2.93 -7.51
N VAL A 228 0.87 3.29 -6.36
CA VAL A 228 0.09 3.77 -5.20
C VAL A 228 -0.66 5.06 -5.52
N GLU A 229 -0.02 6.03 -6.19
CA GLU A 229 -0.68 7.28 -6.57
C GLU A 229 -1.81 7.04 -7.60
N GLU A 230 -1.63 6.12 -8.54
CA GLU A 230 -2.68 5.70 -9.48
C GLU A 230 -3.89 5.11 -8.74
N ALA A 231 -3.64 4.25 -7.75
CA ALA A 231 -4.68 3.66 -6.92
C ALA A 231 -5.46 4.69 -6.11
N ARG A 232 -4.76 5.69 -5.56
CA ARG A 232 -5.34 6.84 -4.84
C ARG A 232 -6.24 7.67 -5.75
N ALA A 233 -5.70 8.10 -6.89
CA ALA A 233 -6.44 8.91 -7.87
C ALA A 233 -7.69 8.18 -8.38
N SER A 234 -7.59 6.86 -8.57
CA SER A 234 -8.68 6.01 -9.03
C SER A 234 -9.59 5.50 -7.91
N ARG A 235 -9.37 5.88 -6.64
CA ARG A 235 -10.11 5.42 -5.46
C ARG A 235 -10.28 3.89 -5.40
N ARG A 236 -9.18 3.14 -5.61
CA ARG A 236 -9.18 1.67 -5.57
C ARG A 236 -8.81 1.15 -4.18
N GLY A 237 -9.30 -0.04 -3.83
CA GLY A 237 -8.93 -0.78 -2.63
C GLY A 237 -9.02 0.05 -1.35
N LEU A 238 -7.89 0.29 -0.68
CA LEU A 238 -7.76 1.11 0.53
C LEU A 238 -8.36 2.52 0.36
N TRP A 239 -8.36 3.08 -0.85
CA TRP A 239 -8.87 4.41 -1.14
C TRP A 239 -10.31 4.43 -1.69
N SER A 240 -10.99 3.27 -1.75
CA SER A 240 -12.38 3.17 -2.23
C SER A 240 -13.41 3.78 -1.28
N THR A 241 -13.06 3.87 0.00
CA THR A 241 -13.88 4.47 1.05
C THR A 241 -13.00 5.38 1.91
N ARG A 242 -13.60 6.13 2.84
CA ARG A 242 -12.81 6.83 3.87
C ARG A 242 -12.23 5.88 4.92
N ALA A 243 -12.54 4.59 4.88
CA ALA A 243 -12.25 3.65 5.96
C ALA A 243 -10.76 3.27 6.10
N PHE A 244 -9.88 3.75 5.22
CA PHE A 244 -8.44 3.73 5.46
C PHE A 244 -7.98 4.92 6.31
N GLU A 245 -8.56 5.08 7.50
CA GLU A 245 -8.14 6.10 8.47
C GLU A 245 -6.90 5.66 9.27
N CYS A 246 -6.54 4.38 9.22
CA CYS A 246 -5.37 3.85 9.90
C CYS A 246 -4.43 3.07 8.97
N SER A 247 -3.19 3.55 8.85
CA SER A 247 -2.14 2.87 8.08
C SER A 247 -1.71 1.55 8.76
N PRO A 248 -1.15 0.58 8.02
CA PRO A 248 -0.66 -0.65 8.64
C PRO A 248 0.43 -0.41 9.70
N GLN A 249 1.27 0.60 9.50
CA GLN A 249 2.29 1.02 10.47
C GLN A 249 1.66 1.58 11.76
N ASP A 250 0.62 2.41 11.63
CA ASP A 250 -0.09 2.95 12.79
C ASP A 250 -0.86 1.87 13.53
N HIS A 251 -1.44 0.91 12.82
CA HIS A 251 -2.11 -0.24 13.41
C HIS A 251 -1.15 -1.11 14.23
N ARG A 252 0.01 -1.46 13.66
CA ARG A 252 1.06 -2.19 14.38
C ARG A 252 1.55 -1.46 15.62
N ALA A 253 1.52 -0.13 15.60
CA ALA A 253 1.92 0.71 16.73
C ALA A 253 0.78 1.05 17.71
N GLY A 254 -0.43 0.54 17.49
CA GLY A 254 -1.60 0.83 18.33
C GLY A 254 -2.06 2.29 18.28
N ARG A 255 -1.75 3.02 17.19
CA ARG A 255 -2.09 4.44 17.00
C ARG A 255 -3.41 4.66 16.26
N CYS A 256 -4.10 3.60 15.83
CA CYS A 256 -5.44 3.76 15.26
C CYS A 256 -6.40 4.32 16.31
N ARG A 257 -7.25 5.26 15.90
CA ARG A 257 -8.41 5.65 16.72
C ARG A 257 -9.37 4.46 16.80
N ARG A 258 -9.90 4.21 17.99
CA ARG A 258 -10.91 3.18 18.24
C ARG A 258 -12.29 3.73 18.01
#